data_AF-A0A0D7ESQ3-F1
#
_entry.id   AF-A0A0D7ESQ3-F1
#
_cell.length_a   1.000
_cell.length_b   1.000
_cell.length_c   1.000
_cell.angle_alpha   90.00
_cell.angle_beta   90.00
_cell.angle_gamma   90.00
#
_symmetry.space_group_name_H-M   'P 1'
#
loop_
_entity.id
_entity.type
_entity.pdbx_description
1 polymer ?
#
loop_
_entity_poly.entity_id
_entity_poly.type
_entity_poly.pdbx_seq_one_letter_code
_entity_poly.pdbx_strand_id
1 'polypeptide(L)'
;MSGFKEPSFADRQKAAMEARKSLLEKFKAKPGPDDPAVLQRQAEREAQAVTRAAAKLARDAAKAEKLKLDAEMAEQAAAEKLRLEAEKAAQELALQAEQKAARDARYAARKKRK
;
A
#
# COMPACT_ATOMS: atom_id res chain seq x y z
N MET A 1 36.17 -43.35 6.53
CA MET A 1 35.34 -42.42 7.31
C MET A 1 36.24 -41.64 8.26
N SER A 2 36.81 -40.51 7.83
CA SER A 2 37.61 -39.66 8.72
C SER A 2 36.66 -38.86 9.61
N GLY A 3 36.66 -39.19 10.91
CA GLY A 3 35.81 -38.53 11.91
C GLY A 3 36.14 -37.05 12.05
N PHE A 4 35.09 -36.22 12.13
CA PHE A 4 35.19 -34.81 12.46
C PHE A 4 35.79 -34.67 13.88
N LYS A 5 36.95 -34.00 13.98
CA LYS A 5 37.64 -33.78 15.25
C LYS A 5 37.20 -32.46 15.84
N GLU A 6 36.58 -32.51 17.01
CA GLU A 6 36.16 -31.30 17.72
C GLU A 6 37.40 -30.50 18.17
N PRO A 7 37.40 -29.17 17.99
CA PRO A 7 38.51 -28.33 18.39
C PRO A 7 38.67 -28.38 19.91
N SER A 8 39.90 -28.59 20.38
CA SER A 8 40.20 -28.63 21.80
C SER A 8 39.99 -27.26 22.47
N PHE A 9 39.93 -27.21 23.80
CA PHE A 9 39.84 -25.95 24.52
C PHE A 9 40.97 -24.97 24.16
N ALA A 10 42.19 -25.49 23.99
CA ALA A 10 43.35 -24.70 23.58
C ALA A 10 43.18 -24.13 22.15
N ASP A 11 42.61 -24.92 21.23
CA ASP A 11 42.34 -24.46 19.86
C ASP A 11 41.27 -23.37 19.84
N ARG A 12 40.22 -23.52 20.66
CA ARG A 12 39.19 -22.49 20.82
C ARG A 12 39.76 -21.19 21.42
N GLN A 13 40.65 -21.29 22.40
CA GLN A 13 41.30 -20.12 23.00
C GLN A 13 42.21 -19.39 21.99
N LYS A 14 43.00 -20.13 21.21
CA LYS A 14 43.84 -19.56 20.14
C LYS A 14 42.98 -18.87 19.08
N ALA A 15 41.93 -19.53 18.59
CA ALA A 15 41.00 -18.96 17.62
C ALA A 15 40.35 -17.66 18.14
N ALA A 16 39.95 -17.62 19.43
CA ALA A 16 39.40 -16.41 20.03
C ALA A 16 40.42 -15.26 20.09
N MET A 17 41.69 -15.55 20.40
CA MET A 17 42.76 -14.56 20.43
C MET A 17 43.10 -14.04 19.03
N GLU A 18 43.16 -14.92 18.03
CA GLU A 18 43.36 -14.55 16.63
C GLU A 18 42.19 -13.72 16.09
N ALA A 19 40.95 -14.09 16.42
CA ALA A 19 39.78 -13.29 16.07
C ALA A 19 39.88 -11.87 16.64
N ARG A 20 40.22 -11.73 17.93
CA ARG A 20 40.42 -10.41 18.57
C ARG A 20 41.54 -9.61 17.90
N LYS A 21 42.69 -10.24 17.64
CA LYS A 21 43.80 -9.60 16.91
C LYS A 21 43.34 -9.13 15.52
N SER A 22 42.65 -9.99 14.76
CA SER A 22 42.16 -9.66 13.43
C SER A 22 41.17 -8.49 13.44
N LEU A 23 40.31 -8.38 14.47
CA LEU A 23 39.38 -7.27 14.62
C LEU A 23 40.10 -5.96 14.92
N LEU A 24 41.12 -5.99 15.79
CA LEU A 24 41.94 -4.82 16.08
C LEU A 24 42.73 -4.36 14.86
N GLU A 25 43.35 -5.27 14.12
CA GLU A 25 44.08 -4.93 12.89
C GLU A 25 43.13 -4.37 11.83
N LYS A 26 41.93 -4.94 11.66
CA LYS A 26 40.90 -4.36 10.78
C LYS A 26 40.47 -2.97 11.23
N PHE A 27 40.40 -2.70 12.53
CA PHE A 27 40.03 -1.38 13.04
C PHE A 27 41.14 -0.35 12.79
N LYS A 28 42.41 -0.72 13.02
CA LYS A 28 43.56 0.14 12.74
C LYS A 28 43.74 0.43 11.25
N ALA A 29 43.46 -0.56 10.40
CA ALA A 29 43.59 -0.45 8.95
C ALA A 29 42.41 0.30 8.29
N LYS A 30 41.34 0.62 9.04
CA LYS A 30 40.23 1.39 8.47
C LYS A 30 40.69 2.84 8.23
N PRO A 31 40.45 3.38 7.02
CA PRO A 31 40.70 4.78 6.75
C PRO A 31 39.87 5.65 7.70
N GLY A 32 40.48 6.74 8.16
CA GLY A 32 39.85 7.70 9.04
C GLY A 32 38.69 8.45 8.37
N PRO A 33 37.92 9.23 9.13
CA PRO A 33 36.82 10.03 8.59
C PRO A 33 37.30 11.08 7.57
N ASP A 34 38.53 11.58 7.72
CA ASP A 34 39.12 12.60 6.83
C ASP A 34 39.84 12.00 5.61
N ASP A 35 39.80 10.67 5.44
CA ASP A 35 40.36 10.02 4.26
C ASP A 35 39.54 10.40 3.01
N PRO A 36 40.19 10.82 1.90
CA PRO A 36 39.49 11.30 0.72
C PRO A 36 38.53 10.26 0.13
N ALA A 37 38.84 8.96 0.21
CA ALA A 37 37.95 7.91 -0.29
C ALA A 37 36.72 7.72 0.60
N VAL A 38 36.84 7.99 1.90
CA VAL A 38 35.70 7.96 2.84
C VAL A 38 34.79 9.15 2.61
N LEU A 39 35.36 10.35 2.45
CA LEU A 39 34.61 11.58 2.15
C LEU A 39 33.86 11.49 0.82
N GLN A 40 34.50 10.97 -0.23
CA GLN A 40 33.84 10.73 -1.52
C GLN A 40 32.63 9.79 -1.38
N ARG A 41 32.81 8.67 -0.65
CA ARG A 41 31.71 7.72 -0.41
C ARG A 41 30.58 8.35 0.42
N GLN A 42 30.90 9.20 1.39
CA GLN A 42 29.89 9.92 2.16
C GLN A 42 29.12 10.89 1.27
N ALA A 43 29.81 11.71 0.49
CA ALA A 43 29.19 12.64 -0.46
C ALA A 43 28.29 11.93 -1.48
N GLU A 44 28.73 10.79 -2.04
CA GLU A 44 27.91 9.97 -2.93
C GLU A 44 26.64 9.45 -2.25
N ARG A 45 26.74 8.97 -1.01
CA ARG A 45 25.59 8.49 -0.23
C ARG A 45 24.63 9.61 0.11
N GLU A 46 25.14 10.79 0.44
CA GLU A 46 24.33 11.98 0.72
C GLU A 46 23.59 12.43 -0.55
N ALA A 47 24.27 12.50 -1.70
CA ALA A 47 23.63 12.79 -2.98
C ALA A 47 22.54 11.76 -3.33
N GLN A 48 22.81 10.46 -3.10
CA GLN A 48 21.80 9.41 -3.27
C GLN A 48 20.65 9.54 -2.27
N ALA A 49 20.91 9.94 -1.03
CA ALA A 49 19.88 10.14 -0.02
C ALA A 49 18.96 11.32 -0.39
N VAL A 50 19.53 12.44 -0.84
CA VAL A 50 18.78 13.62 -1.30
C VAL A 50 17.91 13.26 -2.50
N THR A 51 18.44 12.57 -3.50
CA THR A 51 17.65 12.16 -4.68
C THR A 51 16.53 11.19 -4.31
N ARG A 52 16.78 10.22 -3.43
CA ARG A 52 15.75 9.31 -2.94
C ARG A 52 14.69 10.02 -2.10
N ALA A 53 15.07 10.99 -1.27
CA ALA A 53 14.14 11.78 -0.48
C ALA A 53 13.22 12.61 -1.39
N ALA A 54 13.78 13.29 -2.40
CA ALA A 54 12.99 14.04 -3.38
C ALA A 54 12.02 13.13 -4.17
N ALA A 55 12.49 11.97 -4.62
CA ALA A 55 11.65 11.00 -5.32
C ALA A 55 10.54 10.43 -4.43
N LYS A 56 10.80 10.22 -3.13
CA LYS A 56 9.81 9.77 -2.17
C LYS A 56 8.73 10.84 -1.96
N LEU A 57 9.13 12.10 -1.75
CA LEU A 57 8.19 13.21 -1.58
C LEU A 57 7.26 13.37 -2.80
N ALA A 58 7.81 13.30 -4.01
CA ALA A 58 7.00 13.37 -5.24
C ALA A 58 6.01 12.19 -5.35
N ARG A 59 6.44 10.98 -5.01
CA ARG A 59 5.56 9.79 -5.01
C ARG A 59 4.45 9.88 -3.97
N ASP A 60 4.78 10.36 -2.77
CA ASP A 60 3.82 10.48 -1.68
C ASP A 60 2.77 11.56 -2.00
N ALA A 61 3.19 12.68 -2.60
CA ALA A 61 2.27 13.70 -3.12
C ALA A 61 1.33 13.14 -4.20
N ALA A 62 1.88 12.44 -5.21
CA ALA A 62 1.08 11.85 -6.29
C ALA A 62 0.10 10.78 -5.78
N LYS A 63 0.47 10.01 -4.76
CA LYS A 63 -0.43 9.04 -4.10
C LYS A 63 -1.56 9.74 -3.35
N ALA A 64 -1.25 10.83 -2.64
CA ALA A 64 -2.24 11.59 -1.90
C ALA A 64 -3.28 12.22 -2.86
N GLU A 65 -2.85 12.73 -4.00
CA GLU A 65 -3.75 13.25 -5.04
C GLU A 65 -4.63 12.16 -5.63
N LYS A 66 -4.05 11.01 -6.00
CA LYS A 66 -4.83 9.87 -6.51
C LYS A 66 -5.87 9.38 -5.52
N LEU A 67 -5.50 9.26 -4.24
CA LEU A 67 -6.42 8.81 -3.21
C LEU A 67 -7.59 9.78 -3.01
N LYS A 68 -7.36 11.09 -3.16
CA LYS A 68 -8.44 12.09 -3.14
C LYS A 68 -9.38 11.93 -4.33
N LEU A 69 -8.83 11.81 -5.54
CA LEU A 69 -9.62 11.62 -6.76
C LEU A 69 -10.43 10.31 -6.70
N ASP A 70 -9.83 9.22 -6.24
CA ASP A 70 -10.50 7.93 -6.10
C ASP A 70 -11.62 8.00 -5.05
N ALA A 71 -11.42 8.73 -3.95
CA ALA A 71 -12.45 8.95 -2.94
C ALA A 71 -13.61 9.81 -3.49
N GLU A 72 -13.31 10.91 -4.19
CA GLU A 72 -14.33 11.75 -4.83
C GLU A 72 -15.14 10.97 -5.86
N MET A 73 -14.48 10.15 -6.70
CA MET A 73 -15.14 9.29 -7.68
C MET A 73 -16.00 8.22 -7.00
N ALA A 74 -15.54 7.64 -5.89
CA ALA A 74 -16.31 6.67 -5.12
C ALA A 74 -17.57 7.30 -4.49
N GLU A 75 -17.46 8.52 -3.95
CA GLU A 75 -18.59 9.27 -3.41
C GLU A 75 -19.61 9.63 -4.50
N GLN A 76 -19.15 10.10 -5.66
CA GLN A 76 -20.02 10.38 -6.80
C GLN A 76 -20.73 9.11 -7.29
N ALA A 77 -20.00 8.00 -7.45
CA ALA A 77 -20.59 6.74 -7.87
C ALA A 77 -21.61 6.20 -6.85
N ALA A 78 -21.38 6.40 -5.55
CA ALA A 78 -22.35 6.03 -4.51
C ALA A 78 -23.59 6.92 -4.57
N ALA A 79 -23.43 8.24 -4.74
CA ALA A 79 -24.54 9.18 -4.88
C ALA A 79 -25.39 8.90 -6.14
N GLU A 80 -24.75 8.59 -7.27
CA GLU A 80 -25.44 8.21 -8.50
C GLU A 80 -26.22 6.91 -8.35
N LYS A 81 -25.63 5.89 -7.70
CA LYS A 81 -26.33 4.63 -7.41
C LYS A 81 -27.59 4.86 -6.58
N LEU A 82 -27.49 5.64 -5.51
CA LEU A 82 -28.65 5.97 -4.67
C LEU A 82 -29.73 6.72 -5.46
N ARG A 83 -29.34 7.64 -6.35
CA ARG A 83 -30.29 8.35 -7.24
C ARG A 83 -30.99 7.39 -8.18
N LEU A 84 -30.25 6.50 -8.84
CA LEU A 84 -30.81 5.52 -9.77
C LEU A 84 -31.73 4.52 -9.05
N GLU A 85 -31.39 4.11 -7.83
CA GLU A 85 -32.25 3.25 -7.01
C GLU A 85 -33.55 3.95 -6.60
N ALA A 86 -33.47 5.22 -6.18
CA ALA A 86 -34.65 6.02 -5.86
C ALA A 86 -35.55 6.24 -7.09
N GLU A 87 -34.95 6.50 -8.26
CA GLU A 87 -35.69 6.67 -9.50
C GLU A 87 -36.40 5.37 -9.91
N LYS A 88 -35.71 4.24 -9.84
CA LYS A 88 -36.32 2.92 -10.11
C LYS A 88 -37.47 2.62 -9.17
N ALA A 89 -37.30 2.87 -7.87
CA ALA A 89 -38.38 2.69 -6.90
C ALA A 89 -39.59 3.58 -7.21
N ALA A 90 -39.38 4.83 -7.61
CA ALA A 90 -40.45 5.73 -8.02
C ALA A 90 -41.17 5.26 -9.29
N GLN A 91 -40.42 4.78 -10.29
CA GLN A 91 -40.98 4.21 -11.52
C GLN A 91 -41.81 2.94 -11.23
N GLU A 92 -41.33 2.05 -10.38
CA GLU A 92 -42.06 0.84 -9.97
C GLU A 92 -43.36 1.18 -9.25
N LEU A 93 -43.35 2.17 -8.34
CA LEU A 93 -44.54 2.65 -7.66
C LEU A 93 -45.57 3.24 -8.65
N ALA A 94 -45.11 4.02 -9.63
CA ALA A 94 -45.97 4.57 -10.67
C ALA A 94 -46.61 3.46 -11.52
N LEU A 95 -45.83 2.47 -11.94
CA LEU A 95 -46.33 1.31 -12.69
C LEU A 95 -47.37 0.51 -11.89
N GLN A 96 -47.14 0.31 -10.59
CA GLN A 96 -48.11 -0.37 -9.72
C GLN A 96 -49.41 0.43 -9.59
N ALA A 97 -49.32 1.76 -9.47
CA ALA A 97 -50.49 2.63 -9.41
C ALA A 97 -51.31 2.57 -10.72
N GLU A 98 -50.64 2.61 -11.88
CA GLU A 98 -51.29 2.46 -13.19
C GLU A 98 -51.98 1.09 -13.34
N GLN A 99 -51.29 0.02 -12.97
CA GLN A 99 -51.88 -1.33 -13.01
C GLN A 99 -53.10 -1.45 -12.11
N LYS A 100 -53.07 -0.85 -10.92
CA LYS A 100 -54.20 -0.82 -10.01
C LYS A 100 -55.37 -0.04 -10.61
N ALA A 101 -55.13 1.17 -11.13
CA ALA A 101 -56.14 1.97 -11.81
C ALA A 101 -56.79 1.22 -12.99
N ALA A 102 -55.99 0.49 -13.79
CA ALA A 102 -56.49 -0.34 -14.87
C ALA A 102 -57.35 -1.51 -14.37
N ARG A 103 -56.96 -2.17 -13.27
CA ARG A 103 -57.76 -3.23 -12.63
C ARG A 103 -59.08 -2.68 -12.10
N ASP A 104 -59.06 -1.54 -11.43
CA ASP A 104 -60.25 -0.90 -10.86
C ASP A 104 -61.22 -0.46 -11.97
N ALA A 105 -60.72 0.08 -13.08
CA ALA A 105 -61.53 0.41 -14.26
C ALA A 105 -62.21 -0.84 -14.87
N ARG A 106 -61.48 -1.96 -14.98
CA ARG A 106 -62.03 -3.24 -15.44
C ARG A 106 -63.12 -3.75 -14.50
N TYR A 107 -62.89 -3.67 -13.19
CA TYR A 107 -63.87 -4.11 -12.20
C TYR A 107 -65.14 -3.26 -12.24
N ALA A 108 -65.00 -1.94 -12.34
CA ALA A 108 -66.14 -1.02 -12.50
C ALA A 108 -66.93 -1.31 -13.78
N ALA A 109 -66.26 -1.55 -14.92
CA ALA A 109 -66.91 -1.91 -16.17
C ALA A 109 -67.67 -3.25 -16.07
N ARG A 110 -67.10 -4.26 -15.39
CA ARG A 110 -67.77 -5.54 -15.15
C ARG A 110 -69.01 -5.37 -14.26
N LYS A 111 -68.92 -4.57 -13.20
CA LYS A 111 -70.04 -4.32 -12.28
C LYS A 111 -71.22 -3.64 -13.00
N LYS A 112 -70.96 -2.70 -13.91
CA LYS A 112 -72.00 -2.04 -14.73
C LYS A 112 -72.71 -2.97 -15.73
N ARG A 113 -72.16 -4.15 -16.01
CA ARG A 113 -72.76 -5.15 -16.91
C ARG A 113 -73.62 -6.18 -16.20
N LYS A 114 -73.54 -6.26 -14.87
CA LYS A 114 -74.43 -7.07 -14.03
C LYS A 114 -75.60 -6.22 -13.57
#